data_AF-A0A6V7JHP7-F1
#
_entry.id   AF-A0A6V7JHP7-F1
#
_cell.length_a   1.000
_cell.length_b   1.000
_cell.length_c   1.000
_cell.angle_alpha   90.00
_cell.angle_beta   90.00
_cell.angle_gamma   90.00
#
_symmetry.space_group_name_H-M   'P 1'
#
loop_
_entity.id
_entity.type
_entity.pdbx_description
1 polymer ?
#
loop_
_entity_poly.entity_id
_entity_poly.type
_entity_poly.pdbx_seq_one_letter_code
_entity_poly.pdbx_strand_id
1 'polypeptide(L)' 'NFTSPTDLNLILAKNNRLEIYLVTPEGLKPLKEVGIYGKIAVIKLFRPP' A
#
# COMPACT_ATOMS: atom_id res chain seq x y z
N ASN A 1 8.44 4.42 -1.98
CA ASN A 1 7.43 4.63 -3.03
C ASN A 1 7.18 3.31 -3.71
N PHE A 2 5.94 2.83 -3.69
CA PHE A 2 5.58 1.47 -4.06
C PHE A 2 5.09 1.37 -5.50
N THR A 3 4.33 2.36 -5.98
CA THR A 3 3.74 2.34 -7.34
C THR A 3 4.61 3.04 -8.38
N SER A 4 5.36 4.08 -8.01
CA SER A 4 6.27 4.84 -8.87
C SER A 4 7.36 5.51 -8.02
N PRO A 5 8.54 5.87 -8.54
CA PRO A 5 9.58 6.58 -7.78
C PRO A 5 9.17 7.94 -7.22
N THR A 6 8.11 8.58 -7.71
CA THR A 6 7.63 9.89 -7.26
C THR A 6 6.34 9.84 -6.45
N ASP A 7 5.69 8.68 -6.39
CA ASP A 7 4.39 8.56 -5.74
C ASP A 7 4.53 8.41 -4.22
N LEU A 8 3.75 9.19 -3.47
CA LEU A 8 3.53 8.94 -2.06
C LEU A 8 2.35 7.97 -1.91
N ASN A 9 2.63 6.76 -1.42
CA ASN A 9 1.61 5.74 -1.21
C ASN A 9 1.26 5.57 0.27
N LEU A 10 -0.02 5.33 0.55
CA LEU A 10 -0.49 4.78 1.83
C LEU A 10 -0.85 3.30 1.61
N ILE A 11 -0.25 2.41 2.40
CA ILE A 11 -0.51 0.96 2.35
C ILE A 11 -1.18 0.56 3.66
N LEU A 12 -2.35 -0.07 3.59
CA LEU A 12 -3.11 -0.53 4.75
C LEU A 12 -3.24 -2.05 4.76
N ALA A 13 -3.03 -2.66 5.92
CA ALA A 13 -3.40 -4.04 6.19
C ALA A 13 -4.67 -4.12 7.02
N LYS A 14 -5.68 -4.81 6.51
CA LYS A 14 -6.93 -5.15 7.21
C LYS A 14 -7.05 -6.67 7.28
N ASN A 15 -6.45 -7.25 8.32
CA ASN A 15 -6.35 -8.70 8.52
C ASN A 15 -5.68 -9.43 7.35
N ASN A 16 -6.45 -9.86 6.34
CA ASN A 16 -5.99 -10.57 5.16
C ASN A 16 -6.10 -9.72 3.87
N ARG A 17 -6.52 -8.45 3.96
CA ARG A 17 -6.62 -7.53 2.82
C ARG A 17 -5.53 -6.48 2.89
N LEU A 18 -4.86 -6.27 1.76
CA LEU A 18 -3.90 -5.20 1.54
C LEU A 18 -4.52 -4.15 0.61
N GLU A 19 -4.63 -2.91 1.08
CA GLU A 19 -5.12 -1.79 0.29
C GLU A 19 -3.98 -0.82 -0.01
N ILE A 20 -3.92 -0.32 -1.25
CA ILE A 20 -2.90 0.61 -1.72
C ILE A 20 -3.60 1.86 -2.24
N TYR A 21 -3.22 3.00 -1.67
CA TYR A 21 -3.71 4.33 -2.03
C TYR A 21 -2.56 5.21 -2.52
N LEU A 22 -2.88 6.11 -3.44
CA LEU A 22 -2.04 7.27 -3.79
C LEU A 22 -2.52 8.46 -2.97
N VAL A 23 -1.59 9.18 -2.36
CA VAL A 23 -1.88 10.46 -1.71
C VAL A 23 -1.91 11.54 -2.79
N THR A 24 -3.06 12.22 -2.92
CA THR A 24 -3.26 13.37 -3.79
C THR A 24 -3.70 14.58 -2.97
N PRO A 25 -3.63 15.81 -3.51
CA PRO A 25 -4.12 17.00 -2.80
C PRO A 25 -5.60 16.93 -2.39
N GLU A 26 -6.42 16.22 -3.17
CA GLU A 26 -7.85 16.03 -2.92
C GLU A 26 -8.12 14.95 -1.86
N GLY A 27 -7.12 14.14 -1.52
CA GLY A 27 -7.23 13.08 -0.53
C GLY A 27 -6.56 11.78 -0.96
N LEU A 28 -7.20 10.65 -0.67
CA LEU A 28 -6.67 9.32 -0.95
C LEU A 28 -7.35 8.73 -2.18
N LYS A 29 -6.59 8.52 -3.26
CA LYS A 29 -7.05 7.83 -4.45
C LYS A 29 -6.79 6.32 -4.31
N PRO A 30 -7.82 5.46 -4.25
CA PRO A 30 -7.62 4.02 -4.21
C PRO A 30 -7.00 3.54 -5.53
N LEU A 31 -5.94 2.73 -5.44
CA LEU A 31 -5.27 2.16 -6.62
C LEU A 31 -5.52 0.67 -6.75
N LYS A 32 -5.33 -0.10 -5.67
CA LYS A 32 -5.46 -1.55 -5.70
C LYS A 32 -5.82 -2.11 -4.34
N GLU A 33 -6.56 -3.21 -4.37
CA GLU A 33 -6.82 -4.06 -3.22
C GLU A 33 -6.44 -5.51 -3.57
N VAL A 34 -5.76 -6.19 -2.64
CA VAL A 34 -5.29 -7.56 -2.81
C VAL A 34 -5.65 -8.38 -1.57
N GLY A 35 -6.27 -9.54 -1.78
CA GLY A 35 -6.45 -10.54 -0.72
C GLY A 35 -5.20 -11.40 -0.58
N ILE A 36 -4.79 -11.66 0.65
CA ILE A 36 -3.72 -12.58 1.01
C ILE A 36 -4.35 -13.81 1.65
N TYR A 37 -3.88 -15.00 1.27
CA TYR A 37 -4.31 -16.26 1.89
C TYR A 37 -3.59 -16.49 3.23
N GLY A 38 -3.89 -15.63 4.20
CA GLY A 38 -3.30 -15.63 5.53
C GLY A 38 -3.55 -14.30 6.24
N LYS A 39 -3.09 -14.19 7.50
CA LYS A 39 -3.12 -12.93 8.24
C LYS A 39 -1.83 -12.16 8.01
N ILE A 40 -1.96 -10.88 7.71
CA ILE A 40 -0.82 -9.97 7.58
C ILE A 40 -0.27 -9.69 8.98
N ALA A 41 0.88 -10.26 9.29
CA ALA A 41 1.56 -10.07 10.58
C ALA A 41 2.57 -8.90 10.56
N VAL A 42 3.26 -8.70 9.43
CA VAL A 42 4.28 -7.66 9.26
C VAL A 42 4.16 -7.05 7.87
N ILE A 43 4.22 -5.73 7.78
CA ILE A 43 4.43 -4.98 6.53
C ILE A 43 5.64 -4.07 6.72
N LYS A 44 6.62 -4.18 5.83
CA LYS A 44 7.75 -3.26 5.78
C LYS A 44 8.09 -2.94 4.33
N LEU A 45 8.06 -1.65 3.99
CA LEU A 45 8.54 -1.17 2.71
C LEU A 45 10.06 -0.96 2.79
N PHE A 46 10.79 -1.38 1.76
CA PHE A 46 12.23 -1.11 1.64
C PHE A 46 12.59 -0.79 0.18
N ARG A 47 13.73 -0.11 -0.01
CA ARG A 47 14.35 0.14 -1.31
C ARG A 47 15.81 -0.31 -1.20
N PRO A 48 16.24 -1.35 -1.92
CA PRO A 48 17.64 -1.76 -1.91
C PRO A 48 18.53 -0.66 -2.54
N PRO A 49 19.84 -0.63 -2.21
CA PRO A 49 20.80 0.23 -2.88
C PRO A 49 20.91 -0.07 -4.37
#